data_AF-A0A8J6HRG3-F1
#
_entry.id   AF-A0A8J6HRG3-F1
#
_cell.length_a   1.000
_cell.length_b   1.000
_cell.length_c   1.000
_cell.angle_alpha   90.00
_cell.angle_beta   90.00
_cell.angle_gamma   90.00
#
_symmetry.space_group_name_H-M   'P 1'
#
loop_
_entity.id
_entity.type
_entity.pdbx_description
1 polymer ?
#
loop_
_entity_poly.entity_id
_entity_poly.type
_entity_poly.pdbx_seq_one_letter_code
_entity_poly.pdbx_strand_id
1 'polypeptide(L)'
;MSRRFTLLLVIVVIVILNVAFQKMAITNSYSRHDTFRQILQTKVEPTDARPNSLTVSFDKDSNGNIPDYYFSDKNKKTARFNNTCAKFPDLFDLRFKNDLWQVQKTSNGTLLLFNAYWDERNGTKIRIVGMYDVYPTDAFFCQFWYPNSDKPVFVESELPFWMFSRKWGADNGYFIHPYLISCKAEMIDGQLPTSVSLVESECDNATNNLKGCLSRTKT
;
A
#
# COMPACT_ATOMS: atom_id res chain seq x y z
N MET A 1 -59.58 -8.99 -15.39
CA MET A 1 -58.18 -9.46 -15.22
C MET A 1 -57.99 -9.88 -13.76
N SER A 2 -57.66 -11.14 -13.51
CA SER A 2 -57.65 -11.74 -12.16
C SER A 2 -56.55 -11.12 -11.28
N ARG A 3 -56.89 -10.77 -10.03
CA ARG A 3 -55.95 -10.27 -8.98
C ARG A 3 -54.67 -11.12 -8.86
N ARG A 4 -54.74 -12.42 -9.16
CA ARG A 4 -53.59 -13.34 -9.14
C ARG A 4 -52.60 -13.07 -10.27
N PHE A 5 -53.08 -12.62 -11.42
CA PHE A 5 -52.25 -12.28 -12.58
C PHE A 5 -51.46 -10.99 -12.34
N THR A 6 -52.09 -10.00 -11.70
CA THR A 6 -51.42 -8.74 -11.33
C THR A 6 -50.32 -8.97 -10.29
N LEU A 7 -50.56 -9.85 -9.32
CA LEU A 7 -49.57 -10.18 -8.28
C LEU A 7 -48.33 -10.86 -8.87
N LEU A 8 -48.51 -11.81 -9.79
CA LEU A 8 -47.42 -12.49 -10.48
C LEU A 8 -46.56 -11.52 -11.31
N LEU A 9 -47.19 -10.57 -12.00
CA LEU A 9 -46.49 -9.55 -12.78
C LEU A 9 -45.61 -8.65 -11.90
N VAL A 10 -46.11 -8.25 -10.72
CA VAL A 10 -45.33 -7.45 -9.76
C VAL A 10 -44.12 -8.21 -9.23
N ILE A 11 -44.27 -9.50 -8.89
CA ILE A 11 -43.17 -10.33 -8.40
C ILE A 11 -42.09 -10.47 -9.48
N VAL A 12 -42.48 -10.73 -10.74
CA VAL A 12 -41.54 -10.85 -11.86
C VAL A 12 -40.78 -9.55 -12.07
N VAL A 13 -41.44 -8.39 -12.01
CA VAL A 13 -40.78 -7.08 -12.15
C VAL A 13 -39.78 -6.84 -11.02
N ILE A 14 -40.12 -7.17 -9.78
CA ILE A 14 -39.21 -7.03 -8.63
C ILE A 14 -37.98 -7.91 -8.81
N VAL A 15 -38.13 -9.16 -9.26
CA VAL A 15 -37.00 -10.06 -9.50
C VAL A 15 -36.10 -9.52 -10.62
N ILE A 16 -36.68 -9.05 -11.72
CA ILE A 16 -35.93 -8.45 -12.84
C ILE A 16 -35.14 -7.22 -12.39
N LEU A 17 -35.76 -6.34 -11.59
CA LEU A 17 -35.09 -5.15 -11.07
C LEU A 17 -33.92 -5.52 -10.15
N ASN A 18 -34.10 -6.48 -9.24
CA ASN A 18 -33.01 -6.93 -8.36
C ASN A 18 -31.84 -7.52 -9.14
N VAL A 19 -32.11 -8.33 -10.18
CA VAL A 19 -31.07 -8.89 -11.05
C VAL A 19 -30.34 -7.78 -11.83
N ALA A 20 -31.07 -6.78 -12.32
CA ALA A 20 -30.47 -5.64 -13.01
C ALA A 20 -29.57 -4.79 -12.08
N PHE A 21 -30.02 -4.53 -10.85
CA PHE A 21 -29.24 -3.81 -9.84
C PHE A 21 -27.94 -4.56 -9.47
N GLN A 22 -28.00 -5.88 -9.31
CA GLN A 22 -26.80 -6.69 -9.06
C GLN A 22 -25.82 -6.62 -10.23
N LYS A 23 -26.30 -6.71 -11.47
CA LYS A 23 -25.44 -6.59 -12.66
C LYS A 23 -24.77 -5.22 -12.76
N MET A 24 -25.50 -4.14 -12.45
CA MET A 24 -24.98 -2.78 -12.52
C MET A 24 -23.90 -2.51 -11.45
N ALA A 25 -24.07 -3.06 -10.24
CA ALA A 25 -23.06 -3.00 -9.18
C ALA A 25 -21.77 -3.76 -9.55
N ILE A 26 -21.91 -4.92 -10.20
CA ILE A 26 -20.77 -5.72 -10.69
C ILE A 26 -19.99 -4.97 -11.79
N THR A 27 -20.68 -4.29 -12.72
CA THR A 27 -20.01 -3.51 -13.78
C THR A 27 -19.17 -2.35 -13.26
N ASN A 28 -19.61 -1.67 -12.20
CA ASN A 28 -18.83 -0.57 -11.60
C ASN A 28 -17.55 -1.06 -10.89
N SER A 29 -17.56 -2.27 -10.32
CA SER A 29 -16.34 -2.90 -9.79
C SER A 29 -15.37 -3.31 -10.90
N TYR A 30 -15.87 -3.63 -12.10
CA TYR A 30 -15.06 -4.10 -13.23
C TYR A 30 -14.24 -2.97 -13.88
N SER A 31 -14.81 -1.76 -13.97
CA SER A 31 -14.13 -0.60 -14.58
C SER A 31 -12.81 -0.23 -13.88
N ARG A 32 -12.69 -0.43 -12.56
CA ARG A 32 -11.46 -0.17 -11.80
C ARG A 32 -10.36 -1.23 -12.01
N HIS A 33 -10.68 -2.38 -12.60
CA HIS A 33 -9.75 -3.49 -12.86
C HIS A 33 -9.21 -3.51 -14.31
N ASP A 34 -9.87 -2.85 -15.26
CA ASP A 34 -9.44 -2.86 -16.67
C ASP A 34 -8.14 -2.08 -16.91
N THR A 35 -7.82 -1.07 -16.11
CA THR A 35 -6.54 -0.33 -16.19
C THR A 35 -5.33 -1.22 -15.90
N PHE A 36 -5.43 -2.20 -15.00
CA PHE A 36 -4.33 -3.12 -14.73
C PHE A 36 -4.18 -4.19 -15.83
N ARG A 37 -5.29 -4.61 -16.45
CA ARG A 37 -5.22 -5.48 -17.63
C ARG A 37 -4.50 -4.80 -18.78
N GLN A 38 -4.70 -3.51 -19.00
CA GLN A 38 -3.97 -2.78 -20.03
C GLN A 38 -2.44 -2.80 -19.78
N ILE A 39 -2.00 -2.71 -18.52
CA ILE A 39 -0.56 -2.80 -18.16
C ILE A 39 0.01 -4.23 -18.33
N LEU A 40 -0.79 -5.26 -18.07
CA LEU A 40 -0.36 -6.66 -18.30
C LEU A 40 -0.47 -7.09 -19.76
N GLN A 41 -1.27 -6.39 -20.57
CA GLN A 41 -1.52 -6.70 -21.98
C GLN A 41 -0.75 -5.81 -22.95
N THR A 42 -0.07 -4.75 -22.48
CA THR A 42 0.93 -4.06 -23.29
C THR A 42 1.95 -5.10 -23.74
N LYS A 43 2.07 -5.28 -25.07
CA LYS A 43 3.13 -6.08 -25.67
C LYS A 43 4.45 -5.60 -25.10
N VAL A 44 5.17 -6.50 -24.45
CA VAL A 44 6.58 -6.34 -24.09
C VAL A 44 7.30 -5.88 -25.36
N GLU A 45 7.82 -4.65 -25.33
CA GLU A 45 8.60 -4.12 -26.45
C GLU A 45 9.90 -4.94 -26.55
N PRO A 46 10.38 -5.33 -27.74
CA PRO A 46 11.56 -6.19 -27.89
C PRO A 46 12.87 -5.60 -27.35
N THR A 47 12.84 -4.34 -26.89
CA THR A 47 13.92 -3.65 -26.20
C THR A 47 14.11 -4.09 -24.74
N ASP A 48 13.23 -4.94 -24.19
CA ASP A 48 13.50 -5.72 -22.98
C ASP A 48 14.48 -6.88 -23.27
N ALA A 49 15.52 -6.61 -24.07
CA ALA A 49 16.71 -7.42 -24.10
C ALA A 49 17.20 -7.52 -22.65
N ARG A 50 17.19 -8.75 -22.12
CA ARG A 50 17.79 -9.15 -20.85
C ARG A 50 19.01 -8.26 -20.62
N PRO A 51 18.98 -7.30 -19.69
CA PRO A 51 20.07 -6.35 -19.58
C PRO A 51 21.34 -7.18 -19.37
N ASN A 52 22.28 -7.07 -20.32
CA ASN A 52 23.55 -7.78 -20.29
C ASN A 52 24.09 -7.66 -18.87
N SER A 53 24.05 -8.79 -18.14
CA SER A 53 24.34 -8.90 -16.70
C SER A 53 24.52 -7.54 -16.05
N LEU A 54 23.43 -6.84 -15.74
CA LEU A 54 23.51 -5.82 -14.71
C LEU A 54 23.99 -6.60 -13.49
N THR A 55 25.28 -6.52 -13.21
CA THR A 55 25.79 -6.71 -11.87
C THR A 55 25.12 -5.61 -11.07
N VAL A 56 23.88 -5.89 -10.65
CA VAL A 56 23.29 -5.27 -9.49
C VAL A 56 24.23 -5.72 -8.39
N SER A 57 25.26 -4.92 -8.14
CA SER A 57 25.91 -4.90 -6.85
C SER A 57 24.78 -4.58 -5.90
N PHE A 58 24.17 -5.62 -5.32
CA PHE A 58 23.54 -5.50 -4.02
C PHE A 58 24.64 -4.88 -3.17
N ASP A 59 24.55 -3.57 -2.96
CA ASP A 59 25.49 -2.86 -2.12
C ASP A 59 25.54 -3.65 -0.82
N LYS A 60 26.73 -4.14 -0.51
CA LYS A 60 26.99 -4.93 0.70
C LYS A 60 26.68 -4.14 1.99
N ASP A 61 26.39 -2.85 1.82
CA ASP A 61 26.04 -1.84 2.81
C ASP A 61 24.54 -1.45 2.84
N SER A 62 23.66 -2.04 2.01
CA SER A 62 22.23 -1.73 2.10
C SER A 62 21.58 -2.51 3.24
N ASN A 63 21.35 -1.92 4.40
CA ASN A 63 20.61 -2.56 5.49
C ASN A 63 19.10 -2.64 5.15
N GLY A 64 18.76 -3.50 4.20
CA GLY A 64 17.38 -3.85 3.86
C GLY A 64 16.48 -2.65 3.59
N ASN A 65 15.27 -2.70 4.14
CA ASN A 65 14.22 -1.68 3.96
C ASN A 65 14.19 -0.61 5.08
N ILE A 66 15.26 -0.50 5.87
CA ILE A 66 15.36 0.41 7.01
C ILE A 66 15.99 1.75 6.57
N PRO A 67 15.48 2.91 7.03
CA PRO A 67 16.14 4.20 6.80
C PRO A 67 17.31 4.40 7.77
N ASP A 68 18.42 3.71 7.53
CA ASP A 68 19.63 3.69 8.39
C ASP A 68 20.12 5.06 8.84
N TYR A 69 19.95 6.07 7.98
CA TYR A 69 20.31 7.45 8.25
C TYR A 69 19.79 7.91 9.62
N TYR A 70 18.55 7.57 10.00
CA TYR A 70 17.94 8.01 11.27
C TYR A 70 18.30 7.19 12.49
N PHE A 71 18.95 6.04 12.31
CA PHE A 71 19.30 5.14 13.41
C PHE A 71 20.78 5.23 13.79
N SER A 72 21.55 6.04 13.07
CA SER A 72 22.91 6.42 13.46
C SER A 72 22.89 7.43 14.61
N ASP A 73 23.80 7.26 15.59
CA ASP A 73 23.97 8.20 16.72
C ASP A 73 24.08 9.67 16.30
N LYS A 74 24.67 9.94 15.13
CA LYS A 74 24.87 11.32 14.62
C LYS A 74 23.58 11.97 14.12
N ASN A 75 22.61 11.17 13.70
CA ASN A 75 21.41 11.62 12.98
C ASN A 75 20.13 11.06 13.63
N LYS A 76 20.23 10.67 14.90
CA LYS A 76 19.14 10.03 15.62
C LYS A 76 17.90 10.91 15.60
N LYS A 77 16.82 10.43 14.98
CA LYS A 77 15.56 11.17 14.92
C LYS A 77 14.74 10.91 16.17
N THR A 78 14.34 11.99 16.86
CA THR A 78 13.51 11.95 18.08
C THR A 78 12.13 12.59 17.86
N ALA A 79 11.73 12.71 16.59
CA ALA A 79 10.49 13.34 16.15
C ALA A 79 9.26 12.66 16.73
N ARG A 80 8.19 13.43 16.95
CA ARG A 80 6.88 12.94 17.38
C ARG A 80 5.83 13.99 17.11
N PHE A 81 4.57 13.59 16.95
CA PHE A 81 3.50 14.59 16.82
C PHE A 81 3.25 15.31 18.16
N ASN A 82 3.11 14.55 19.25
CA ASN A 82 3.07 15.04 20.62
C ASN A 82 3.61 13.96 21.59
N ASN A 83 3.45 14.14 22.90
CA ASN A 83 4.01 13.21 23.91
C ASN A 83 3.42 11.79 23.86
N THR A 84 2.21 11.61 23.33
CA THR A 84 1.48 10.34 23.34
C THR A 84 1.13 9.82 21.94
N CYS A 85 1.39 10.59 20.89
CA CYS A 85 0.93 10.34 19.53
C CYS A 85 2.11 10.30 18.55
N ALA A 86 2.13 9.26 17.71
CA ALA A 86 3.04 9.09 16.58
C ALA A 86 4.49 9.45 16.92
N LYS A 87 5.07 8.71 17.88
CA LYS A 87 6.50 8.78 18.17
C LYS A 87 7.27 8.14 17.02
N PHE A 88 8.33 8.80 16.54
CA PHE A 88 9.27 8.16 15.62
C PHE A 88 9.85 6.91 16.29
N PRO A 89 9.80 5.73 15.63
CA PRO A 89 10.24 4.49 16.24
C PRO A 89 11.75 4.49 16.47
N ASP A 90 12.20 3.98 17.63
CA ASP A 90 13.59 3.58 17.82
C ASP A 90 13.85 2.24 17.08
N LEU A 91 15.12 1.89 16.85
CA LEU A 91 15.48 0.64 16.15
C LEU A 91 14.86 -0.61 16.80
N PHE A 92 14.75 -0.61 18.13
CA PHE A 92 14.16 -1.72 18.90
C PHE A 92 12.62 -1.73 18.89
N ASP A 93 11.98 -0.63 18.50
CA ASP A 93 10.53 -0.57 18.31
C ASP A 93 10.13 -1.27 17.00
N LEU A 94 11.06 -1.32 16.03
CA LEU A 94 10.84 -1.98 14.74
C LEU A 94 10.70 -3.50 14.91
N ARG A 95 9.65 -4.05 14.30
CA ARG A 95 9.36 -5.48 14.33
C ARG A 95 9.62 -6.07 12.96
N PHE A 96 10.32 -7.20 12.93
CA PHE A 96 10.68 -7.86 11.69
C PHE A 96 10.17 -9.31 11.66
N LYS A 97 9.85 -9.77 10.46
CA LYS A 97 9.67 -11.19 10.15
C LYS A 97 10.76 -11.55 9.13
N ASN A 98 11.79 -12.23 9.64
CA ASN A 98 13.04 -12.47 8.92
C ASN A 98 13.72 -11.11 8.62
N ASP A 99 14.75 -11.10 7.78
CA ASP A 99 15.56 -9.88 7.54
C ASP A 99 14.98 -8.95 6.44
N LEU A 100 13.77 -9.26 5.94
CA LEU A 100 13.19 -8.60 4.74
C LEU A 100 11.88 -7.86 5.01
N TRP A 101 11.11 -8.30 6.00
CA TRP A 101 9.74 -7.81 6.20
C TRP A 101 9.62 -7.10 7.52
N GLN A 102 9.14 -5.86 7.50
CA GLN A 102 8.71 -5.16 8.70
C GLN A 102 7.27 -5.52 9.04
N VAL A 103 6.93 -5.59 10.31
CA VAL A 103 5.64 -6.10 10.79
C VAL A 103 4.82 -4.95 11.37
N GLN A 104 3.60 -4.79 10.86
CA GLN A 104 2.58 -3.93 11.45
C GLN A 104 1.38 -4.77 11.85
N LYS A 105 1.09 -4.84 13.15
CA LYS A 105 -0.13 -5.47 13.65
C LYS A 105 -1.27 -4.45 13.59
N THR A 106 -2.45 -4.92 13.25
CA THR A 106 -3.70 -4.16 13.21
C THR A 106 -4.72 -4.83 14.12
N SER A 107 -5.91 -4.27 14.28
CA SER A 107 -6.99 -4.90 15.04
C SER A 107 -7.50 -6.18 14.35
N ASN A 108 -7.38 -6.24 13.02
CA ASN A 108 -7.98 -7.27 12.18
C ASN A 108 -6.97 -8.30 11.66
N GLY A 109 -5.67 -8.01 11.66
CA GLY A 109 -4.65 -8.88 11.07
C GLY A 109 -3.22 -8.40 11.26
N THR A 110 -2.32 -8.94 10.43
CA THR A 110 -0.89 -8.60 10.42
C THR A 110 -0.39 -8.29 9.01
N LEU A 111 0.09 -7.07 8.84
CA LEU A 111 0.80 -6.63 7.64
C LEU A 111 2.28 -7.00 7.73
N LEU A 112 2.78 -7.61 6.66
CA LEU A 112 4.20 -7.78 6.38
C LEU A 112 4.59 -6.79 5.30
N LEU A 113 5.36 -5.77 5.65
CA LEU A 113 5.75 -4.68 4.77
C LEU A 113 7.13 -4.94 4.18
N PHE A 114 7.22 -4.93 2.85
CA PHE A 114 8.48 -5.21 2.15
C PHE A 114 9.30 -3.95 1.92
N ASN A 115 8.76 -2.97 1.19
CA ASN A 115 9.48 -1.75 0.85
C ASN A 115 8.52 -0.65 0.42
N ALA A 116 9.01 0.59 0.41
CA ALA A 116 8.30 1.78 -0.04
C ALA A 116 8.98 2.39 -1.27
N TYR A 117 8.18 2.82 -2.23
CA TYR A 117 8.63 3.34 -3.52
C TYR A 117 7.99 4.67 -3.82
N TRP A 118 8.82 5.60 -4.27
CA TRP A 118 8.35 6.84 -4.88
C TRP A 118 7.76 6.56 -6.26
N ASP A 119 6.56 7.08 -6.53
CA ASP A 119 5.90 6.96 -7.82
C ASP A 119 5.30 8.31 -8.25
N GLU A 120 5.73 8.82 -9.40
CA GLU A 120 5.25 10.09 -9.98
C GLU A 120 4.34 9.87 -11.20
N ARG A 121 4.13 8.62 -11.63
CA ARG A 121 3.42 8.33 -12.90
C ARG A 121 1.97 8.79 -12.90
N ASN A 122 1.34 8.93 -11.73
CA ASN A 122 -0.03 9.41 -11.60
C ASN A 122 -0.21 10.22 -10.32
N GLY A 123 0.38 11.41 -10.34
CA GLY A 123 0.55 12.21 -9.15
C GLY A 123 1.61 11.60 -8.24
N THR A 124 1.98 12.40 -7.25
CA THR A 124 3.07 12.12 -6.36
C THR A 124 2.62 11.19 -5.24
N LYS A 125 3.11 9.95 -5.22
CA LYS A 125 2.70 8.93 -4.26
C LYS A 125 3.90 8.16 -3.70
N ILE A 126 3.76 7.73 -2.45
CA ILE A 126 4.55 6.65 -1.88
C ILE A 126 3.71 5.38 -1.96
N ARG A 127 4.26 4.36 -2.61
CA ARG A 127 3.65 3.03 -2.73
C ARG A 127 4.39 2.03 -1.88
N ILE A 128 3.67 1.41 -0.96
CA ILE A 128 4.18 0.38 -0.07
C ILE A 128 3.72 -0.98 -0.60
N VAL A 129 4.67 -1.87 -0.81
CA VAL A 129 4.39 -3.27 -1.13
C VAL A 129 4.37 -4.05 0.17
N GLY A 130 3.29 -4.78 0.42
CA GLY A 130 3.15 -5.61 1.59
C GLY A 130 2.29 -6.83 1.35
N MET A 131 2.25 -7.72 2.33
CA MET A 131 1.33 -8.84 2.40
C MET A 131 0.43 -8.68 3.61
N TYR A 132 -0.86 -9.01 3.49
CA TYR A 132 -1.81 -8.96 4.58
C TYR A 132 -2.54 -10.30 4.69
N ASP A 133 -2.75 -10.76 5.91
CA ASP A 133 -3.42 -12.04 6.20
C ASP A 133 -4.95 -11.94 6.17
N VAL A 134 -5.48 -10.72 6.03
CA VAL A 134 -6.92 -10.46 5.86
C VAL A 134 -7.18 -9.56 4.66
N TYR A 135 -8.43 -9.57 4.19
CA TYR A 135 -8.88 -8.62 3.18
C TYR A 135 -9.07 -7.24 3.84
N PRO A 136 -8.37 -6.19 3.38
CA PRO A 136 -8.50 -4.87 3.97
C PRO A 136 -9.86 -4.27 3.63
N THR A 137 -10.61 -3.92 4.66
CA THR A 137 -11.90 -3.20 4.57
C THR A 137 -11.72 -1.69 4.65
N ASP A 138 -10.63 -1.26 5.29
CA ASP A 138 -10.37 0.13 5.66
C ASP A 138 -9.03 0.60 5.11
N ALA A 139 -8.87 1.92 5.02
CA ALA A 139 -7.59 2.55 4.75
C ALA A 139 -6.68 2.49 5.98
N PHE A 140 -5.38 2.68 5.74
CA PHE A 140 -4.37 2.84 6.78
C PHE A 140 -3.89 4.30 6.78
N PHE A 141 -3.02 4.65 7.72
CA PHE A 141 -2.37 5.96 7.74
C PHE A 141 -0.87 5.82 7.50
N CYS A 142 -0.37 6.59 6.55
CA CYS A 142 1.04 6.85 6.37
C CYS A 142 1.47 8.00 7.28
N GLN A 143 2.44 7.73 8.15
CA GLN A 143 3.17 8.75 8.89
C GLN A 143 4.46 9.04 8.10
N PHE A 144 4.48 10.17 7.40
CA PHE A 144 5.64 10.59 6.62
C PHE A 144 6.64 11.36 7.46
N TRP A 145 7.90 10.94 7.35
CA TRP A 145 9.02 11.54 8.07
C TRP A 145 9.93 12.26 7.10
N TYR A 146 10.06 13.57 7.29
CA TYR A 146 10.94 14.43 6.50
C TYR A 146 12.27 14.68 7.24
N PRO A 147 13.37 14.99 6.54
CA PRO A 147 14.67 15.32 7.15
C PRO A 147 14.56 16.41 8.20
N ASN A 148 13.95 17.53 7.84
CA ASN A 148 13.97 18.76 8.63
C ASN A 148 12.65 19.01 9.38
N SER A 149 11.86 17.97 9.62
CA SER A 149 10.61 18.08 10.38
C SER A 149 10.63 17.29 11.68
N ASP A 150 10.17 17.94 12.74
CA ASP A 150 10.07 17.38 14.10
C ASP A 150 8.79 16.58 14.29
N LYS A 151 7.85 16.71 13.34
CA LYS A 151 6.53 16.09 13.36
C LYS A 151 6.31 15.25 12.09
N PRO A 152 5.59 14.13 12.20
CA PRO A 152 5.15 13.41 11.02
C PRO A 152 4.05 14.19 10.29
N VAL A 153 3.93 13.93 8.99
CA VAL A 153 2.74 14.31 8.21
C VAL A 153 1.88 13.06 8.07
N PHE A 154 0.63 13.16 8.51
CA PHE A 154 -0.33 12.07 8.40
C PHE A 154 -1.05 12.14 7.07
N VAL A 155 -1.12 11.00 6.38
CA VAL A 155 -1.87 10.84 5.14
C VAL A 155 -2.62 9.52 5.18
N GLU A 156 -3.93 9.58 5.04
CA GLU A 156 -4.76 8.39 4.82
C GLU A 156 -4.38 7.73 3.48
N SER A 157 -4.22 6.41 3.50
CA SER A 157 -3.92 5.62 2.32
C SER A 157 -5.14 5.46 1.44
N GLU A 158 -4.93 5.25 0.15
CA GLU A 158 -5.96 4.62 -0.68
C GLU A 158 -6.26 3.21 -0.11
N LEU A 159 -7.48 2.72 -0.35
CA LEU A 159 -7.84 1.35 0.01
C LEU A 159 -6.82 0.39 -0.63
N PRO A 160 -6.18 -0.51 0.14
CA PRO A 160 -5.10 -1.35 -0.38
C PRO A 160 -5.53 -2.14 -1.62
N PHE A 161 -4.73 -2.01 -2.67
CA PHE A 161 -5.03 -2.67 -3.94
C PHE A 161 -4.51 -4.11 -3.92
N TRP A 162 -5.41 -5.07 -4.09
CA TRP A 162 -5.08 -6.49 -4.20
C TRP A 162 -4.28 -6.73 -5.50
N MET A 163 -3.04 -7.23 -5.39
CA MET A 163 -2.13 -7.39 -6.54
C MET A 163 -2.26 -8.73 -7.29
N PHE A 164 -2.96 -9.71 -6.72
CA PHE A 164 -3.04 -11.07 -7.27
C PHE A 164 -4.32 -11.29 -8.11
N SER A 165 -4.27 -12.07 -9.20
CA SER A 165 -5.49 -12.39 -9.95
C SER A 165 -6.31 -13.47 -9.24
N ARG A 166 -7.61 -13.26 -9.03
CA ARG A 166 -8.51 -14.30 -8.49
C ARG A 166 -8.50 -15.59 -9.32
N LYS A 167 -8.24 -15.50 -10.62
CA LYS A 167 -8.16 -16.65 -11.54
C LYS A 167 -6.95 -17.57 -11.28
N TRP A 168 -5.96 -17.11 -10.51
CA TRP A 168 -4.76 -17.87 -10.19
C TRP A 168 -4.91 -18.74 -8.93
N GLY A 169 -6.11 -18.82 -8.34
CA GLY A 169 -6.44 -19.79 -7.29
C GLY A 169 -6.00 -19.41 -5.86
N ALA A 170 -5.82 -18.13 -5.57
CA ALA A 170 -5.42 -17.69 -4.22
C ALA A 170 -6.53 -17.73 -3.17
N ASP A 171 -7.81 -17.81 -3.56
CA ASP A 171 -8.94 -17.48 -2.68
C ASP A 171 -9.49 -18.68 -1.89
N ASN A 172 -8.58 -19.48 -1.30
CA ASN A 172 -8.95 -20.64 -0.50
C ASN A 172 -8.99 -20.33 1.01
N GLY A 173 -8.89 -19.05 1.42
CA GLY A 173 -9.03 -18.60 2.81
C GLY A 173 -7.82 -18.85 3.73
N TYR A 174 -6.72 -19.42 3.23
CA TYR A 174 -5.55 -19.79 4.04
C TYR A 174 -4.26 -19.03 3.70
N PHE A 175 -4.30 -18.06 2.78
CA PHE A 175 -3.11 -17.42 2.26
C PHE A 175 -3.01 -15.95 2.64
N ILE A 176 -1.79 -15.53 2.97
CA ILE A 176 -1.44 -14.11 3.06
C ILE A 176 -1.34 -13.54 1.64
N HIS A 177 -2.03 -12.42 1.39
CA HIS A 177 -2.19 -11.87 0.04
C HIS A 177 -1.33 -10.63 -0.17
N PRO A 178 -0.78 -10.40 -1.38
CA PRO A 178 -0.02 -9.21 -1.68
C PRO A 178 -0.92 -8.00 -1.96
N TYR A 179 -0.59 -6.88 -1.35
CA TYR A 179 -1.28 -5.60 -1.51
C TYR A 179 -0.31 -4.47 -1.86
N LEU A 180 -0.81 -3.54 -2.65
CA LEU A 180 -0.18 -2.27 -2.95
C LEU A 180 -0.93 -1.17 -2.18
N ILE A 181 -0.28 -0.60 -1.17
CA ILE A 181 -0.83 0.45 -0.31
C ILE A 181 -0.25 1.77 -0.82
N SER A 182 -1.10 2.73 -1.13
CA SER A 182 -0.66 3.98 -1.80
C SER A 182 -1.07 5.18 -0.97
N CYS A 183 -0.12 6.06 -0.65
CA CYS A 183 -0.35 7.30 0.07
C CYS A 183 0.09 8.47 -0.80
N LYS A 184 -0.74 9.50 -0.92
CA LYS A 184 -0.38 10.72 -1.64
C LYS A 184 0.74 11.42 -0.88
N ALA A 185 1.85 11.68 -1.53
CA ALA A 185 2.98 12.36 -0.91
C ALA A 185 3.13 13.75 -1.52
N GLU A 186 3.59 14.69 -0.71
CA GLU A 186 3.83 16.07 -1.13
C GLU A 186 5.27 16.45 -0.79
N MET A 187 5.83 17.37 -1.57
CA MET A 187 7.11 17.98 -1.22
C MET A 187 6.89 19.06 -0.17
N ILE A 188 7.68 19.03 0.89
CA ILE A 188 7.71 20.08 1.91
C ILE A 188 9.08 20.73 1.83
N ASP A 189 9.12 22.03 1.56
CA ASP A 189 10.36 22.80 1.37
C ASP A 189 11.32 22.17 0.35
N GLY A 190 10.75 21.62 -0.75
CA GLY A 190 11.50 20.94 -1.81
C GLY A 190 12.06 19.57 -1.43
N GLN A 191 11.72 19.05 -0.25
CA GLN A 191 12.17 17.74 0.22
C GLN A 191 11.05 16.71 0.17
N LEU A 192 11.45 15.46 -0.04
CA LEU A 192 10.59 14.29 0.02
C LEU A 192 10.63 13.66 1.41
N PRO A 193 9.58 12.89 1.78
CA PRO A 193 9.68 12.05 2.94
C PRO A 193 10.78 11.01 2.69
N THR A 194 11.74 10.96 3.60
CA THR A 194 12.86 10.01 3.58
C THR A 194 12.46 8.64 4.08
N SER A 195 11.39 8.58 4.87
CA SER A 195 10.85 7.34 5.38
C SER A 195 9.36 7.45 5.68
N VAL A 196 8.70 6.30 5.72
CA VAL A 196 7.27 6.18 5.96
C VAL A 196 7.01 5.06 6.95
N SER A 197 6.22 5.36 7.97
CA SER A 197 5.61 4.35 8.83
C SER A 197 4.15 4.15 8.40
N LEU A 198 3.66 2.91 8.42
CA LEU A 198 2.26 2.59 8.16
C LEU A 198 1.58 2.14 9.44
N VAL A 199 0.44 2.74 9.78
CA VAL A 199 -0.30 2.46 11.00
C VAL A 199 -1.80 2.35 10.74
N GLU A 200 -2.54 1.80 11.70
CA GLU A 200 -4.00 1.65 11.61
C GLU A 200 -4.72 2.97 11.95
N SER A 201 -4.21 3.74 12.91
CA SER A 201 -4.69 5.08 13.25
C SER A 201 -3.56 6.10 13.23
N GLU A 202 -3.87 7.35 12.85
CA GLU A 202 -2.89 8.46 12.73
C GLU A 202 -1.93 8.56 13.92
N CYS A 203 -2.45 8.44 15.14
CA CYS A 203 -1.70 8.65 16.36
C CYS A 203 -0.96 7.43 16.91
N ASP A 204 -1.08 6.27 16.27
CA ASP A 204 -0.42 5.06 16.75
C ASP A 204 1.10 5.19 16.70
N ASN A 205 1.77 4.54 17.64
CA ASN A 205 3.23 4.39 17.58
C ASN A 205 3.55 3.23 16.63
N ALA A 206 4.23 3.54 15.53
CA ALA A 206 4.55 2.56 14.51
C ALA A 206 5.58 1.53 14.99
N THR A 207 5.38 0.27 14.60
CA THR A 207 6.38 -0.80 14.76
C THR A 207 7.14 -1.07 13.45
N ASN A 208 7.06 -0.13 12.52
CA ASN A 208 7.71 -0.17 11.22
C ASN A 208 8.12 1.25 10.81
N ASN A 209 9.15 1.34 9.99
CA ASN A 209 9.56 2.54 9.26
C ASN A 209 10.33 2.11 8.00
N LEU A 210 9.67 2.22 6.86
CA LEU A 210 10.23 1.86 5.56
C LEU A 210 11.02 3.03 5.00
N LYS A 211 12.19 2.74 4.45
CA LYS A 211 12.96 3.72 3.68
C LYS A 211 12.15 4.16 2.46
N GLY A 212 11.86 5.45 2.36
CA GLY A 212 11.33 6.04 1.14
C GLY A 212 12.45 6.00 0.11
N CYS A 213 12.31 5.19 -0.95
CA CYS A 213 13.28 5.19 -2.04
C CYS A 213 13.43 6.61 -2.60
N LEU A 214 14.52 7.30 -2.26
CA LEU A 214 15.01 8.47 -2.99
C LEU A 214 15.27 8.00 -4.41
N SER A 215 14.51 8.51 -5.38
CA SER A 215 14.96 8.44 -6.78
C SER A 215 16.35 9.06 -6.81
N ARG A 216 17.36 8.30 -7.25
CA ARG A 216 18.71 8.83 -7.47
C ARG A 216 18.54 10.09 -8.32
N THR A 217 18.80 11.25 -7.75
CA THR A 217 19.01 12.46 -8.55
C THR A 217 20.16 12.13 -9.50
N LYS A 218 19.87 12.15 -10.80
CA LYS A 218 20.92 12.19 -11.83
C LYS A 218 21.75 13.43 -11.56
N THR A 219 22.95 13.25 -10.99
CA THR A 219 24.06 14.19 -11.13
C THR A 219 24.50 14.24 -12.57
#